data_AF-D6STP5-F1
#
_entry.id   AF-D6STP5-F1
#
_cell.length_a   1.000
_cell.length_b   1.000
_cell.length_c   1.000
_cell.angle_alpha   90.00
_cell.angle_beta   90.00
_cell.angle_gamma   90.00
#
_symmetry.space_group_name_H-M   'P 1'
#
loop_
_entity.id
_entity.type
_entity.pdbx_description
1 polymer ?
#
loop_
_entity_poly.entity_id
_entity_poly.type
_entity_poly.pdbx_seq_one_letter_code
_entity_poly.pdbx_strand_id
1 'polypeptide(L)'
;MRIGGYEFEEFLEVVRNFHGSPAPGIIVGGIMVDMARDALPPDTIFDAVVETPKCLPDAVQLLTLCTVGNSWLKIVNLGRYALTFYDKYTGQGVRVFVDPVKLEKWDEIKGWILKLKPKQEQDFERLMHQIRTAGRDILTARPMQVDMDQLTRKKMSSIAVCPICNEPYPADDGAACRGCHGDSPYISEGEDMQEPELEQVSVHEAVGQKAAHDMTGIEPGKSKGVVIKRGQEINFSDICRLQQIGRQNLYTEAAPSDKDWVHEDEAAESFARAMAGEGVELGLPPREGRVNLKAGRDGLLVAQKDNLLAFNLVPQVMCASRQSYMLVKKGSVIAGTRAIPLYLPRSNFNKAMQVLNQGPLFKVLPLMQKKVGLLITGTEVFEGIIQDRFEPIIKDKVQKLGSEVNRSIICPDDKEEIKSCLTRLLDSGCDMIITTAGLSVDPDDVTRKAIQEAGASEMLYGAPILPGAMTMLCWIDSVPVIGVPACALYFKTTSFDLLLPRLLAGLKITRLDLAQMADGSLCLACKSCTYPKCPFGK
;
A
#
# COMPACT_ATOMS: atom_id res chain seq x y z
N MET A 1 -23.98 16.83 46.83
CA MET A 1 -23.45 15.70 46.04
C MET A 1 -22.04 16.10 45.66
N ARG A 2 -21.06 15.21 45.83
CA ARG A 2 -19.69 15.47 45.39
C ARG A 2 -19.43 14.82 44.04
N ILE A 3 -18.62 15.47 43.21
CA ILE A 3 -18.11 14.94 41.96
C ILE A 3 -16.59 15.05 42.01
N GLY A 4 -15.90 13.92 42.17
CA GLY A 4 -14.48 13.83 42.45
C GLY A 4 -14.13 14.54 43.75
N GLY A 5 -13.19 15.48 43.66
CA GLY A 5 -12.79 16.31 44.78
C GLY A 5 -13.75 17.47 45.10
N TYR A 6 -14.69 17.78 44.21
CA TYR A 6 -15.46 19.03 44.23
C TYR A 6 -16.88 18.84 44.79
N GLU A 7 -17.41 19.86 45.45
CA GLU A 7 -18.86 19.95 45.64
C GLU A 7 -19.57 20.22 44.30
N PHE A 8 -20.86 19.89 44.19
CA PHE A 8 -21.59 19.97 42.92
C PHE A 8 -21.48 21.35 42.27
N GLU A 9 -21.74 22.42 43.02
CA GLU A 9 -21.66 23.80 42.57
C GLU A 9 -20.24 24.21 42.16
N GLU A 10 -19.22 23.76 42.89
CA GLU A 10 -17.81 23.99 42.53
C GLU A 10 -17.46 23.29 41.23
N PHE A 11 -17.96 22.06 41.04
CA PHE A 11 -17.74 21.34 39.80
C PHE A 11 -18.40 22.05 38.60
N LEU A 12 -19.56 22.69 38.78
CA LEU A 12 -20.17 23.50 37.72
C LEU A 12 -19.26 24.66 37.28
N GLU A 13 -18.59 25.32 38.21
CA GLU A 13 -17.61 26.38 37.90
C GLU A 13 -16.38 25.81 37.18
N VAL A 14 -15.86 24.67 37.63
CA VAL A 14 -14.74 23.98 36.97
C VAL A 14 -15.11 23.64 35.52
N VAL A 15 -16.30 23.07 35.30
CA VAL A 15 -16.80 22.75 33.96
C VAL A 15 -16.98 24.00 33.11
N ARG A 16 -17.53 25.08 33.67
CA ARG A 16 -17.68 26.36 32.97
C ARG A 16 -16.33 26.92 32.52
N ASN A 17 -15.32 26.88 33.37
CA ASN A 17 -13.99 27.39 33.06
C ASN A 17 -13.26 26.57 32.00
N PHE A 18 -13.49 25.25 31.95
CA PHE A 18 -12.83 24.36 31.00
C PHE A 18 -13.57 24.27 29.65
N HIS A 19 -14.89 24.18 29.67
CA HIS A 19 -15.72 23.88 28.50
C HIS A 19 -16.58 25.07 28.03
N GLY A 20 -16.47 26.22 28.69
CA GLY A 20 -17.19 27.46 28.37
C GLY A 20 -18.65 27.51 28.83
N SER A 21 -19.21 26.41 29.31
CA SER A 21 -20.56 26.36 29.89
C SER A 21 -20.73 25.15 30.82
N PRO A 22 -21.65 25.17 31.80
CA PRO A 22 -21.96 24.01 32.65
C PRO A 22 -22.73 22.94 31.87
N ALA A 23 -22.06 22.30 30.91
CA ALA A 23 -22.68 21.35 30.00
C ALA A 23 -23.20 20.10 30.75
N PRO A 24 -24.50 19.72 30.61
CA PRO A 24 -25.08 18.55 31.27
C PRO A 24 -24.32 17.25 31.02
N GLY A 25 -23.74 17.13 29.82
CA GLY A 25 -22.87 16.01 29.44
C GLY A 25 -21.67 15.87 30.37
N ILE A 26 -20.91 16.94 30.61
CA ILE A 26 -19.71 16.86 31.45
C ILE A 26 -20.08 16.54 32.90
N ILE A 27 -21.24 17.03 33.36
CA ILE A 27 -21.70 16.80 34.73
C ILE A 27 -22.09 15.34 34.94
N VAL A 28 -22.90 14.78 34.03
CA VAL A 28 -23.20 13.33 34.03
C VAL A 28 -21.91 12.53 33.87
N GLY A 29 -21.01 12.97 32.98
CA GLY A 29 -19.71 12.37 32.78
C GLY A 29 -18.85 12.35 34.06
N GLY A 30 -18.90 13.40 34.87
CA GLY A 30 -18.17 13.46 36.13
C GLY A 30 -18.69 12.44 37.14
N ILE A 31 -20.01 12.27 37.22
CA ILE A 31 -20.64 11.21 38.02
C ILE A 31 -20.23 9.82 37.51
N MET A 32 -20.14 9.65 36.19
CA MET A 32 -19.67 8.40 35.57
C MET A 32 -18.20 8.11 35.90
N VAL A 33 -17.33 9.13 35.88
CA VAL A 33 -15.91 9.01 36.24
C VAL A 33 -15.77 8.57 37.69
N ASP A 34 -16.51 9.17 38.60
CA ASP A 34 -16.51 8.78 40.00
C ASP A 34 -16.98 7.33 40.20
N MET A 35 -18.08 6.95 39.55
CA MET A 35 -18.59 5.58 39.62
C MET A 35 -17.59 4.56 39.06
N ALA A 36 -16.90 4.90 37.96
CA ALA A 36 -15.88 4.03 37.38
C ALA A 36 -14.63 3.91 38.26
N ARG A 37 -14.17 5.03 38.83
CA ARG A 37 -13.01 5.06 39.73
C ARG A 37 -13.27 4.27 41.01
N ASP A 38 -14.44 4.42 41.62
CA ASP A 38 -14.82 3.68 42.83
C ASP A 38 -14.98 2.18 42.59
N ALA A 39 -15.27 1.78 41.35
CA ALA A 39 -15.43 0.38 40.97
C ALA A 39 -14.09 -0.30 40.62
N LEU A 40 -12.99 0.45 40.51
CA LEU A 40 -11.65 -0.09 40.35
C LEU A 40 -11.00 -0.33 41.71
N PRO A 41 -10.07 -1.30 41.81
CA PRO A 41 -9.24 -1.46 43.00
C PRO A 41 -8.49 -0.17 43.36
N PRO A 42 -8.32 0.15 44.66
CA PRO A 42 -7.47 1.25 45.09
C PRO A 42 -6.08 1.15 44.46
N ASP A 43 -5.47 2.30 44.14
CA ASP A 43 -4.12 2.43 43.55
C ASP A 43 -3.92 1.84 42.14
N THR A 44 -4.99 1.41 41.47
CA THR A 44 -4.92 0.96 40.06
C THR A 44 -4.35 2.06 39.16
N ILE A 45 -3.29 1.78 38.42
CA ILE A 45 -2.83 2.64 37.32
C ILE A 45 -3.71 2.33 36.12
N PHE A 46 -4.67 3.22 35.84
CA PHE A 46 -5.65 3.00 34.78
C PHE A 46 -5.48 3.93 33.59
N ASP A 47 -5.87 3.41 32.43
CA ASP A 47 -6.16 4.19 31.23
C ASP A 47 -7.70 4.29 31.06
N ALA A 48 -8.14 5.20 30.19
CA ALA A 48 -9.55 5.44 29.90
C ALA A 48 -9.85 5.27 28.40
N VAL A 49 -11.00 4.69 28.11
CA VAL A 49 -11.64 4.72 26.78
C VAL A 49 -12.99 5.39 26.90
N VAL A 50 -13.27 6.34 26.02
CA VAL A 50 -14.60 6.97 25.90
C VAL A 50 -15.19 6.67 24.54
N GLU A 51 -16.48 6.37 24.52
CA GLU A 51 -17.17 5.86 23.32
C GLU A 51 -17.83 6.95 22.47
N THR A 52 -17.57 8.21 22.83
CA THR A 52 -18.12 9.41 22.19
C THR A 52 -17.13 10.58 22.32
N PRO A 53 -17.01 11.43 21.30
CA PRO A 53 -16.25 12.68 21.41
C PRO A 53 -17.02 13.79 22.13
N LYS A 54 -18.30 13.59 22.47
CA LYS A 54 -19.19 14.65 22.97
C LYS A 54 -19.13 14.78 24.49
N CYS A 55 -18.46 15.81 25.00
CA CYS A 55 -18.39 16.22 26.42
C CYS A 55 -17.75 15.21 27.38
N LEU A 56 -18.01 13.91 27.23
CA LEU A 56 -17.51 12.86 28.12
C LEU A 56 -15.97 12.78 28.22
N PRO A 57 -15.19 12.99 27.12
CA PRO A 57 -13.73 13.06 27.24
C PRO A 57 -13.28 14.15 28.23
N ASP A 58 -13.96 15.29 28.25
CA ASP A 58 -13.60 16.43 29.10
C ASP A 58 -13.83 16.12 30.58
N ALA A 59 -14.91 15.40 30.91
CA ALA A 59 -15.14 14.95 32.29
C ALA A 59 -14.01 14.05 32.80
N VAL A 60 -13.49 13.15 31.95
CA VAL A 60 -12.34 12.30 32.29
C VAL A 60 -11.09 13.16 32.50
N GLN A 61 -10.82 14.12 31.62
CA GLN A 61 -9.64 14.99 31.71
C GLN A 61 -9.67 15.94 32.92
N LEU A 62 -10.86 16.40 33.32
CA LEU A 62 -11.05 17.28 34.48
C LEU A 62 -10.82 16.57 35.82
N LEU A 63 -11.12 15.27 35.89
CA LEU A 63 -11.19 14.52 37.14
C LEU A 63 -10.10 13.45 37.29
N THR A 64 -9.27 13.26 36.26
CA THR A 64 -8.21 12.24 36.25
C THR A 64 -6.96 12.76 35.55
N LEU A 65 -5.87 11.99 35.63
CA LEU A 65 -4.65 12.25 34.86
C LEU A 65 -4.75 11.74 33.41
N CYS A 66 -5.86 11.10 33.01
CA CYS A 66 -6.02 10.55 31.68
C CYS A 66 -6.32 11.68 30.68
N THR A 67 -5.39 11.96 29.76
CA THR A 67 -5.58 12.96 28.71
C THR A 67 -5.33 12.36 27.33
N VAL A 68 -5.88 13.01 26.29
CA VAL A 68 -5.58 12.61 24.91
C VAL A 68 -4.08 12.84 24.61
N GLY A 69 -3.52 13.91 25.18
CA GLY A 69 -2.12 14.31 24.97
C GLY A 69 -1.11 13.28 25.51
N ASN A 70 -1.31 12.79 26.74
CA ASN A 70 -0.46 11.72 27.30
C ASN A 70 -0.86 10.31 26.83
N SER A 71 -1.87 10.20 25.96
CA SER A 71 -2.38 8.95 25.38
C SER A 71 -3.04 7.98 26.38
N TRP A 72 -3.34 8.43 27.59
CA TRP A 72 -4.03 7.61 28.59
C TRP A 72 -5.54 7.66 28.43
N LEU A 73 -6.06 8.65 27.69
CA LEU A 73 -7.46 8.70 27.23
C LEU A 73 -7.54 8.42 25.73
N LYS A 74 -8.30 7.39 25.34
CA LYS A 74 -8.62 7.06 23.94
C LYS A 74 -10.09 7.37 23.65
N ILE A 75 -10.34 8.08 22.55
CA ILE A 75 -11.70 8.34 22.05
C ILE A 75 -11.99 7.36 20.92
N VAL A 76 -12.85 6.38 21.18
CA VAL A 76 -13.32 5.40 20.18
C VAL A 76 -14.77 5.74 19.87
N ASN A 77 -15.02 6.48 18.79
CA ASN A 77 -16.35 7.01 18.52
C ASN A 77 -17.34 5.91 18.06
N LEU A 78 -18.04 5.30 19.03
CA LEU A 78 -19.11 4.33 18.81
C LEU A 78 -20.51 4.96 18.93
N GLY A 79 -20.57 6.28 19.18
CA GLY A 79 -21.82 7.02 19.37
C GLY A 79 -22.54 6.75 20.69
N ARG A 80 -21.93 6.01 21.62
CA ARG A 80 -22.53 5.62 22.91
C ARG A 80 -22.02 6.52 24.02
N TYR A 81 -22.90 6.98 24.91
CA TYR A 81 -22.51 7.80 26.06
C TYR A 81 -21.97 6.91 27.19
N ALA A 82 -20.74 6.45 27.02
CA ALA A 82 -20.08 5.48 27.89
C ALA A 82 -18.58 5.74 28.00
N LEU A 83 -18.03 5.41 29.17
CA LEU A 83 -16.60 5.37 29.42
C LEU A 83 -16.21 4.03 30.05
N THR A 84 -14.95 3.65 29.88
CA THR A 84 -14.35 2.49 30.51
C THR A 84 -13.03 2.91 31.13
N PHE A 85 -12.86 2.69 32.44
CA PHE A 85 -11.55 2.72 33.07
C PHE A 85 -11.04 1.29 33.22
N TYR A 86 -9.78 1.06 32.90
CA TYR A 86 -9.17 -0.27 32.93
C TYR A 86 -7.71 -0.18 33.37
N ASP A 87 -7.27 -1.20 34.09
CA ASP A 87 -5.88 -1.37 34.49
C ASP A 87 -4.97 -1.43 33.25
N LYS A 88 -3.93 -0.61 33.26
CA LYS A 88 -3.03 -0.37 32.12
C LYS A 88 -2.28 -1.61 31.67
N TYR A 89 -2.06 -2.58 32.55
CA TYR A 89 -1.22 -3.75 32.30
C TYR A 89 -2.04 -5.00 31.98
N THR A 90 -3.23 -5.12 32.57
CA THR A 90 -4.08 -6.32 32.44
C THR A 90 -5.27 -6.12 31.49
N GLY A 91 -5.66 -4.88 31.22
CA GLY A 91 -6.87 -4.56 30.45
C GLY A 91 -8.18 -4.81 31.19
N GLN A 92 -8.15 -5.28 32.45
CA GLN A 92 -9.36 -5.48 33.25
C GLN A 92 -9.91 -4.12 33.71
N GLY A 93 -11.21 -3.91 33.55
CA GLY A 93 -11.81 -2.63 33.83
C GLY A 93 -13.30 -2.65 34.07
N VAL A 94 -13.85 -1.45 34.17
CA VAL A 94 -15.27 -1.20 34.42
C VAL A 94 -15.79 -0.21 33.39
N ARG A 95 -16.80 -0.62 32.64
CA ARG A 95 -17.52 0.22 31.69
C ARG A 95 -18.76 0.81 32.36
N VAL A 96 -18.85 2.13 32.38
CA VAL A 96 -19.99 2.90 32.90
C VAL A 96 -20.72 3.60 31.76
N PHE A 97 -22.04 3.51 31.75
CA PHE A 97 -22.89 4.14 30.74
C PHE A 97 -24.21 4.62 31.32
N VAL A 98 -24.82 5.60 30.67
CA VAL A 98 -26.18 6.07 31.00
C VAL A 98 -27.19 4.99 30.59
N ASP A 99 -27.97 4.50 31.55
CA ASP A 99 -28.89 3.38 31.36
C ASP A 99 -30.31 3.88 31.02
N PRO A 100 -30.81 3.68 29.78
CA PRO A 100 -32.11 4.19 29.37
C PRO A 100 -33.28 3.71 30.25
N VAL A 101 -33.19 2.50 30.81
CA VAL A 101 -34.25 1.93 31.66
C VAL A 101 -34.32 2.69 32.99
N LYS A 102 -33.18 3.14 33.51
CA LYS A 102 -33.13 3.91 34.77
C LYS A 102 -33.56 5.37 34.59
N LEU A 103 -33.64 5.85 33.35
CA LEU A 103 -34.09 7.20 33.02
C LEU A 103 -35.62 7.36 33.05
N GLU A 104 -36.41 6.29 33.16
CA GLU A 104 -37.88 6.39 33.15
C GLU A 104 -38.44 7.30 34.26
N LYS A 105 -37.69 7.45 35.37
CA LYS A 105 -38.05 8.34 36.49
C LYS A 105 -37.61 9.80 36.30
N TRP A 106 -36.87 10.10 35.23
CA TRP A 106 -36.17 11.37 35.02
C TRP A 106 -36.47 11.90 33.62
N ASP A 107 -37.64 12.53 33.47
CA ASP A 107 -38.18 12.99 32.19
C ASP A 107 -37.27 14.00 31.47
N GLU A 108 -36.66 14.96 32.18
CA GLU A 108 -35.76 15.93 31.55
C GLU A 108 -34.43 15.31 31.16
N ILE A 109 -33.84 14.43 31.99
CA ILE A 109 -32.60 13.72 31.63
C ILE A 109 -32.83 12.83 30.41
N LYS A 110 -33.94 12.08 30.39
CA LYS A 110 -34.36 11.23 29.26
C LYS A 110 -34.58 12.08 28.01
N GLY A 111 -35.29 13.19 28.14
CA GLY A 111 -35.56 14.13 27.06
C GLY A 111 -34.29 14.71 26.45
N TRP A 112 -33.31 15.07 27.28
CA TRP A 112 -32.02 15.60 26.86
C TRP A 112 -31.15 14.55 26.15
N ILE A 113 -30.90 13.39 26.78
CA ILE A 113 -29.95 12.40 26.25
C ILE A 113 -30.50 11.70 24.99
N LEU A 114 -31.81 11.45 24.93
CA LEU A 114 -32.49 10.86 23.77
C LEU A 114 -32.96 11.91 22.75
N LYS A 115 -32.74 13.21 23.03
CA LYS A 115 -33.15 14.34 22.18
C LYS A 115 -34.64 14.32 21.81
N LEU A 116 -35.51 14.04 22.78
CA LEU A 116 -36.96 13.94 22.56
C LEU A 116 -37.63 15.30 22.35
N LYS A 117 -36.97 16.40 22.72
CA LYS A 117 -37.44 17.77 22.55
C LYS A 117 -36.37 18.65 21.88
N PRO A 118 -36.73 19.61 21.02
CA PRO A 118 -35.83 20.65 20.52
C PRO A 118 -35.12 21.40 21.67
N LYS A 119 -33.92 21.92 21.42
CA LYS A 119 -33.09 22.56 22.45
C LYS A 119 -33.80 23.76 23.12
N GLN A 120 -34.62 24.52 22.38
CA GLN A 120 -35.34 25.67 22.95
C GLN A 120 -36.44 25.28 23.94
N GLU A 121 -36.95 24.04 23.86
CA GLU A 121 -38.05 23.53 24.70
C GLU A 121 -37.54 22.77 25.94
N GLN A 122 -36.22 22.67 26.12
CA GLN A 122 -35.61 21.97 27.26
C GLN A 122 -35.51 22.92 28.47
N ASP A 123 -36.01 22.47 29.62
CA ASP A 123 -35.86 23.19 30.87
C ASP A 123 -34.50 22.87 31.49
N PHE A 124 -33.55 23.79 31.30
CA PHE A 124 -32.17 23.61 31.74
C PHE A 124 -32.04 23.53 33.27
N GLU A 125 -32.77 24.36 34.01
CA GLU A 125 -32.72 24.39 35.48
C GLU A 125 -33.28 23.07 36.04
N ARG A 126 -34.40 22.60 35.50
CA ARG A 126 -35.00 21.31 35.90
C ARG A 126 -34.12 20.13 35.52
N LEU A 127 -33.50 20.14 34.34
CA LEU A 127 -32.53 19.11 33.92
C LEU A 127 -31.36 19.03 34.90
N MET A 128 -30.76 20.17 35.24
CA MET A 128 -29.62 20.25 36.15
C MET A 128 -29.98 19.80 37.56
N HIS A 129 -31.18 20.17 38.03
CA HIS A 129 -31.72 19.67 39.30
C HIS A 129 -31.90 18.14 39.27
N GLN A 130 -32.47 17.58 38.20
CA GLN A 130 -32.62 16.13 38.07
C GLN A 130 -31.26 15.42 38.04
N ILE A 131 -30.27 15.94 37.32
CA ILE A 131 -28.92 15.35 37.27
C ILE A 131 -28.30 15.31 38.68
N ARG A 132 -28.44 16.40 39.44
CA ARG A 132 -27.95 16.48 40.82
C ARG A 132 -28.63 15.47 41.73
N THR A 133 -29.95 15.35 41.62
CA THR A 133 -30.75 14.48 42.50
C THR A 133 -30.57 13.02 42.14
N ALA A 134 -30.51 12.70 40.84
CA ALA A 134 -30.40 11.33 40.38
C ALA A 134 -28.99 10.74 40.62
N GLY A 135 -27.93 11.55 40.47
CA GLY A 135 -26.56 11.10 40.73
C GLY A 135 -26.22 9.81 39.96
N ARG A 136 -25.81 8.76 40.69
CA ARG A 136 -25.44 7.46 40.11
C ARG A 136 -26.64 6.61 39.70
N ASP A 137 -27.86 6.97 40.09
CA ASP A 137 -29.06 6.14 39.85
C ASP A 137 -29.41 6.01 38.37
N ILE A 138 -28.91 6.90 37.51
CA ILE A 138 -29.10 6.85 36.05
C ILE A 138 -28.03 6.02 35.32
N LEU A 139 -27.06 5.47 36.04
CA LEU A 139 -25.88 4.82 35.48
C LEU A 139 -25.88 3.32 35.71
N THR A 140 -25.27 2.58 34.79
CA THR A 140 -24.94 1.16 34.97
C THR A 140 -23.46 0.95 34.74
N ALA A 141 -22.80 0.32 35.72
CA ALA A 141 -21.43 -0.15 35.65
C ALA A 141 -21.39 -1.65 35.36
N ARG A 142 -20.49 -2.10 34.49
CA ARG A 142 -20.25 -3.51 34.19
C ARG A 142 -18.76 -3.80 34.12
N PRO A 143 -18.28 -4.92 34.69
CA PRO A 143 -16.93 -5.40 34.43
C PRO A 143 -16.70 -5.61 32.92
N MET A 144 -15.49 -5.33 32.45
CA MET A 144 -15.10 -5.44 31.05
C MET A 144 -13.63 -5.84 30.93
N GLN A 145 -13.30 -6.63 29.90
CA GLN A 145 -11.93 -6.85 29.47
C GLN A 145 -11.67 -6.03 28.21
N VAL A 146 -10.66 -5.17 28.27
CA VAL A 146 -10.21 -4.36 27.15
C VAL A 146 -9.19 -5.16 26.33
N ASP A 147 -9.38 -5.18 25.01
CA ASP A 147 -8.41 -5.69 24.05
C ASP A 147 -7.30 -4.65 23.88
N MET A 148 -6.16 -4.92 24.52
CA MET A 148 -5.03 -4.00 24.56
C MET A 148 -4.39 -3.86 23.18
N ASP A 149 -4.35 -4.91 22.36
CA ASP A 149 -3.70 -4.89 21.04
C ASP A 149 -4.36 -3.89 20.09
N GLN A 150 -5.70 -3.75 20.19
CA GLN A 150 -6.45 -2.76 19.42
C GLN A 150 -6.25 -1.32 19.90
N LEU A 151 -5.77 -1.11 21.12
CA LEU A 151 -5.63 0.21 21.75
C LEU A 151 -4.18 0.65 21.94
N THR A 152 -3.20 -0.24 21.78
CA THR A 152 -1.78 0.11 21.81
C THR A 152 -1.44 0.98 20.60
N ARG A 153 -0.81 2.13 20.85
CA ARG A 153 -0.18 2.90 19.76
C ARG A 153 0.93 2.06 19.15
N LYS A 154 0.95 1.96 17.81
CA LYS A 154 2.16 1.54 17.09
C LYS A 154 3.29 2.49 17.50
N LYS A 155 4.47 1.96 17.83
CA LYS A 155 5.64 2.79 18.08
C LYS A 155 5.90 3.63 16.84
N MET A 156 6.03 4.94 17.02
CA MET A 156 6.35 5.84 15.92
C MET A 156 7.73 5.46 15.38
N SER A 157 7.78 5.12 14.09
CA SER A 157 9.01 4.79 13.37
C SER A 157 9.79 6.06 13.00
N SER A 158 10.78 5.93 12.11
CA SER A 158 11.51 7.05 11.56
C SER A 158 10.58 8.07 10.90
N ILE A 159 10.92 9.35 11.01
CA ILE A 159 10.25 10.42 10.28
C ILE A 159 10.89 10.55 8.90
N ALA A 160 10.06 10.54 7.86
CA ALA A 160 10.44 10.82 6.48
C ALA A 160 9.87 12.18 6.03
N VAL A 161 10.33 12.69 4.89
CA VAL A 161 9.78 13.89 4.26
C VAL A 161 8.84 13.47 3.13
N CYS A 162 7.59 13.94 3.16
CA CYS A 162 6.60 13.59 2.15
C CYS A 162 7.03 14.10 0.77
N PRO A 163 7.07 13.24 -0.28
CA PRO A 163 7.49 13.67 -1.61
C PRO A 163 6.53 14.64 -2.30
N ILE A 164 5.29 14.75 -1.81
CA ILE A 164 4.24 15.56 -2.43
C ILE A 164 4.12 16.93 -1.76
N CYS A 165 4.00 16.98 -0.43
CA CYS A 165 3.83 18.24 0.32
C CYS A 165 5.09 18.74 1.03
N ASN A 166 6.17 17.94 1.05
CA ASN A 166 7.44 18.24 1.72
C ASN A 166 7.35 18.40 3.25
N GLU A 167 6.28 17.91 3.87
CA GLU A 167 6.13 17.91 5.33
C GLU A 167 6.69 16.62 5.96
N PRO A 168 7.22 16.70 7.20
CA PRO A 168 7.64 15.51 7.94
C PRO A 168 6.44 14.64 8.32
N TYR A 169 6.56 13.32 8.11
CA TYR A 169 5.52 12.35 8.45
C TYR A 169 6.12 11.01 8.91
N PRO A 170 5.36 10.17 9.66
CA PRO A 170 5.81 8.82 10.02
C PRO A 170 6.02 7.96 8.77
N ALA A 171 7.21 7.37 8.61
CA ALA A 171 7.53 6.55 7.43
C ALA A 171 6.62 5.32 7.26
N ASP A 172 6.03 4.81 8.35
CA ASP A 172 5.07 3.70 8.29
C ASP A 172 3.73 4.05 7.62
N ASP A 173 3.43 5.33 7.42
CA ASP A 173 2.19 5.74 6.73
C ASP A 173 2.26 5.44 5.21
N GLY A 174 3.44 5.12 4.67
CA GLY A 174 3.62 4.64 3.30
C GLY A 174 4.51 5.55 2.46
N ALA A 175 4.22 5.66 1.16
CA ALA A 175 5.04 6.43 0.21
C ALA A 175 4.82 7.96 0.31
N ALA A 176 3.73 8.38 0.94
CA ALA A 176 3.41 9.78 1.20
C ALA A 176 2.66 9.93 2.53
N CYS A 177 2.48 11.17 3.00
CA CYS A 177 1.74 11.42 4.23
C CYS A 177 0.24 11.15 4.03
N ARG A 178 -0.46 10.85 5.14
CA ARG A 178 -1.92 10.61 5.14
C ARG A 178 -2.72 11.76 4.55
N GLY A 179 -2.27 13.01 4.73
CA GLY A 179 -2.88 14.17 4.09
C GLY A 179 -2.93 14.04 2.58
N CYS A 180 -1.81 13.66 1.95
CA CYS A 180 -1.71 13.42 0.52
C CYS A 180 -2.36 12.10 0.06
N HIS A 181 -2.66 11.17 0.96
CA HIS A 181 -3.47 9.98 0.66
C HIS A 181 -4.97 10.31 0.54
N GLY A 182 -5.39 11.51 0.94
CA GLY A 182 -6.80 11.93 0.94
C GLY A 182 -7.43 12.01 2.33
N ASP A 183 -6.67 11.78 3.41
CA ASP A 183 -7.18 11.94 4.79
C ASP A 183 -7.17 13.40 5.26
N SER A 184 -6.73 14.34 4.42
CA SER A 184 -6.73 15.77 4.74
C SER A 184 -8.17 16.28 4.96
N PRO A 185 -8.48 16.95 6.08
CA PRO A 185 -9.80 17.55 6.30
C PRO A 185 -9.97 18.89 5.56
N TYR A 186 -8.91 19.38 4.91
CA TYR A 186 -8.90 20.66 4.22
C TYR A 186 -9.27 20.49 2.75
N ILE A 187 -10.18 21.35 2.28
CA ILE A 187 -10.45 21.51 0.85
C ILE A 187 -9.29 22.36 0.32
N SER A 188 -8.44 21.83 -0.56
CA SER A 188 -7.52 22.69 -1.32
C SER A 188 -8.37 23.66 -2.14
N GLU A 189 -8.01 24.94 -2.19
CA GLU A 189 -8.79 26.03 -2.82
C GLU A 189 -8.88 25.90 -4.35
N GLY A 190 -9.28 24.75 -4.87
CA GLY A 190 -9.45 24.47 -6.29
C GLY A 190 -8.15 24.44 -7.11
N GLU A 191 -7.00 24.86 -6.57
CA GLU A 191 -5.74 24.95 -7.33
C GLU A 191 -5.35 23.65 -8.04
N ASP A 192 -5.61 22.50 -7.41
CA ASP A 192 -5.26 21.19 -7.98
C ASP A 192 -6.19 20.78 -9.16
N MET A 193 -7.31 21.47 -9.35
CA MET A 193 -8.36 21.16 -10.34
C MET A 193 -8.77 22.35 -11.22
N GLN A 194 -8.03 23.46 -11.18
CA GLN A 194 -8.26 24.57 -12.10
C GLN A 194 -8.02 24.12 -13.54
N GLU A 195 -8.75 24.73 -14.47
CA GLU A 195 -8.50 24.66 -15.91
C GLU A 195 -8.21 26.09 -16.40
N PRO A 196 -7.31 26.28 -17.38
CA PRO A 196 -7.11 27.61 -17.95
C PRO A 196 -8.38 28.06 -18.67
N GLU A 197 -8.63 29.38 -18.69
CA GLU A 197 -9.60 29.95 -19.63
C GLU A 197 -9.07 29.74 -21.05
N LEU A 198 -9.71 28.84 -21.80
CA LEU A 198 -9.40 28.57 -23.20
C LEU A 198 -10.44 29.24 -24.08
N GLU A 199 -9.99 29.97 -25.10
CA GLU A 199 -10.88 30.54 -26.11
C GLU A 199 -11.51 29.41 -26.93
N GLN A 200 -12.83 29.31 -26.85
CA GLN A 200 -13.63 28.35 -27.60
C GLN A 200 -14.32 29.07 -28.75
N VAL A 201 -14.07 28.61 -29.97
CA VAL A 201 -14.71 29.13 -31.19
C VAL A 201 -15.53 28.03 -31.86
N SER A 202 -16.55 28.41 -32.63
CA SER A 202 -17.26 27.42 -33.46
C SER A 202 -16.33 26.90 -34.56
N VAL A 203 -16.59 25.68 -35.05
CA VAL A 203 -15.76 25.06 -36.12
C VAL A 203 -15.70 25.94 -37.38
N HIS A 204 -16.72 26.74 -37.66
CA HIS A 204 -16.75 27.65 -38.81
C HIS A 204 -15.87 28.89 -38.62
N GLU A 205 -15.79 29.40 -37.38
CA GLU A 205 -14.96 30.55 -37.00
C GLU A 205 -13.48 30.18 -36.78
N ALA A 206 -13.21 28.89 -36.61
CA ALA A 206 -11.85 28.38 -36.44
C ALA A 206 -11.02 28.35 -37.72
N VAL A 207 -11.63 28.57 -38.90
CA VAL A 207 -10.89 28.52 -40.17
C VAL A 207 -9.78 29.57 -40.20
N GLY A 208 -8.56 29.15 -40.52
CA GLY A 208 -7.35 29.99 -40.47
C GLY A 208 -6.71 30.08 -39.09
N GLN A 209 -7.31 29.49 -38.06
CA GLN A 209 -6.71 29.36 -36.73
C GLN A 209 -6.01 28.00 -36.57
N LYS A 210 -5.13 27.89 -35.57
CA LYS A 210 -4.40 26.65 -35.25
C LYS A 210 -5.10 25.84 -34.16
N ALA A 211 -5.13 24.53 -34.35
CA ALA A 211 -5.68 23.61 -33.36
C ALA A 211 -4.81 23.55 -32.09
N ALA A 212 -5.41 23.73 -30.91
CA ALA A 212 -4.70 23.65 -29.63
C ALA A 212 -4.21 22.24 -29.27
N HIS A 213 -4.83 21.17 -29.80
CA HIS A 213 -4.52 19.78 -29.47
C HIS A 213 -4.89 18.81 -30.59
N ASP A 214 -4.40 17.57 -30.50
CA ASP A 214 -4.76 16.48 -31.42
C ASP A 214 -6.24 16.09 -31.24
N MET A 215 -6.98 16.02 -32.35
CA MET A 215 -8.40 15.65 -32.35
C MET A 215 -8.59 14.30 -33.03
N THR A 216 -8.91 13.29 -32.23
CA THR A 216 -9.05 11.91 -32.70
C THR A 216 -10.49 11.57 -33.05
N GLY A 217 -10.67 11.03 -34.25
CA GLY A 217 -11.91 10.41 -34.70
C GLY A 217 -11.94 8.94 -34.28
N ILE A 218 -13.10 8.48 -33.81
CA ILE A 218 -13.34 7.10 -33.45
C ILE A 218 -14.52 6.58 -34.26
N GLU A 219 -14.25 5.60 -35.13
CA GLU A 219 -15.27 4.76 -35.73
C GLU A 219 -15.26 3.40 -35.02
N PRO A 220 -16.27 3.09 -34.18
CA PRO A 220 -16.31 1.85 -33.43
C PRO A 220 -16.10 0.61 -34.32
N GLY A 221 -15.09 -0.19 -33.99
CA GLY A 221 -14.77 -1.43 -34.70
C GLY A 221 -14.06 -1.27 -36.06
N LYS A 222 -13.83 -0.04 -36.54
CA LYS A 222 -13.15 0.21 -37.82
C LYS A 222 -11.82 0.93 -37.66
N SER A 223 -11.82 2.10 -37.05
CA SER A 223 -10.62 2.94 -36.98
C SER A 223 -10.61 3.87 -35.78
N LYS A 224 -9.40 4.15 -35.29
CA LYS A 224 -9.13 5.21 -34.31
C LYS A 224 -7.88 5.94 -34.77
N GLY A 225 -7.99 7.24 -35.04
CA GLY A 225 -6.86 8.02 -35.54
C GLY A 225 -7.05 9.53 -35.44
N VAL A 226 -5.93 10.24 -35.43
CA VAL A 226 -5.89 11.71 -35.40
C VAL A 226 -6.42 12.27 -36.72
N VAL A 227 -7.49 13.07 -36.63
CA VAL A 227 -8.14 13.73 -37.77
C VAL A 227 -7.50 15.10 -38.03
N ILE A 228 -7.23 15.85 -36.96
CA ILE A 228 -6.55 17.14 -36.93
C ILE A 228 -5.41 17.08 -35.92
N LYS A 229 -4.22 17.53 -36.30
CA LYS A 229 -3.04 17.59 -35.41
C LYS A 229 -2.95 18.91 -34.67
N ARG A 230 -2.36 18.93 -33.48
CA ARG A 230 -1.94 20.15 -32.79
C ARG A 230 -1.11 21.05 -33.72
N GLY A 231 -1.40 22.34 -33.70
CA GLY A 231 -0.73 23.36 -34.52
C GLY A 231 -1.10 23.35 -36.00
N GLN A 232 -1.95 22.41 -36.44
CA GLN A 232 -2.51 22.41 -37.79
C GLN A 232 -3.44 23.61 -37.96
N GLU A 233 -3.27 24.36 -39.03
CA GLU A 233 -4.22 25.39 -39.45
C GLU A 233 -5.51 24.72 -39.94
N ILE A 234 -6.65 25.17 -39.41
CA ILE A 234 -7.96 24.61 -39.75
C ILE A 234 -8.42 25.17 -41.09
N ASN A 235 -8.68 24.26 -42.04
CA ASN A 235 -9.13 24.63 -43.38
C ASN A 235 -10.63 24.35 -43.55
N PHE A 236 -11.28 24.95 -44.55
CA PHE A 236 -12.69 24.66 -44.86
C PHE A 236 -12.97 23.16 -45.09
N SER A 237 -12.02 22.41 -45.64
CA SER A 237 -12.13 20.95 -45.84
C SER A 237 -12.18 20.15 -44.54
N ASP A 238 -11.69 20.72 -43.43
CA ASP A 238 -11.65 20.05 -42.13
C ASP A 238 -12.96 20.18 -41.36
N ILE A 239 -13.81 21.16 -41.70
CA ILE A 239 -15.11 21.39 -41.03
C ILE A 239 -15.98 20.14 -41.07
N CYS A 240 -16.18 19.55 -42.25
CA CYS A 240 -17.01 18.35 -42.41
C CYS A 240 -16.45 17.16 -41.61
N ARG A 241 -15.11 17.02 -41.57
CA ARG A 241 -14.43 15.93 -40.83
C ARG A 241 -14.59 16.11 -39.33
N LEU A 242 -14.48 17.35 -38.83
CA LEU A 242 -14.66 17.70 -37.42
C LEU A 242 -16.11 17.50 -36.96
N GLN A 243 -17.09 17.91 -37.77
CA GLN A 243 -18.51 17.68 -37.48
C GLN A 243 -18.85 16.18 -37.47
N GLN A 244 -18.28 15.39 -38.38
CA GLN A 244 -18.47 13.94 -38.43
C GLN A 244 -17.96 13.22 -37.17
N ILE A 245 -16.95 13.77 -36.49
CA ILE A 245 -16.46 13.26 -35.21
C ILE A 245 -17.15 13.93 -34.00
N GLY A 246 -18.25 14.66 -34.23
CA GLY A 246 -19.07 15.27 -33.19
C GLY A 246 -18.53 16.58 -32.61
N ARG A 247 -17.51 17.19 -33.22
CA ARG A 247 -16.96 18.48 -32.77
C ARG A 247 -17.74 19.63 -33.43
N GLN A 248 -18.37 20.47 -32.60
CA GLN A 248 -19.03 21.71 -33.04
C GLN A 248 -18.24 22.97 -32.66
N ASN A 249 -17.36 22.83 -31.66
CA ASN A 249 -16.49 23.88 -31.16
C ASN A 249 -15.05 23.37 -31.04
N LEU A 250 -14.09 24.28 -31.14
CA LEU A 250 -12.65 24.00 -31.07
C LEU A 250 -12.00 25.00 -30.11
N TYR A 251 -10.94 24.56 -29.43
CA TYR A 251 -10.07 25.44 -28.67
C TYR A 251 -8.92 25.91 -29.57
N THR A 252 -8.69 27.21 -29.60
CA THR A 252 -7.67 27.85 -30.44
C THR A 252 -6.42 28.16 -29.61
N GLU A 253 -5.29 28.37 -30.29
CA GLU A 253 -3.95 28.49 -29.70
C GLU A 253 -3.70 29.82 -28.93
N ALA A 254 -4.72 30.39 -28.26
CA ALA A 254 -4.47 31.36 -27.20
C ALA A 254 -3.84 30.59 -26.02
N ALA A 255 -2.53 30.37 -26.08
CA ALA A 255 -1.82 29.57 -25.11
C ALA A 255 -1.96 30.21 -23.71
N PRO A 256 -2.42 29.46 -22.69
CA PRO A 256 -2.43 29.95 -21.33
C PRO A 256 -1.00 30.25 -20.86
N SER A 257 -0.87 31.09 -19.82
CA SER A 257 0.42 31.49 -19.26
C SER A 257 1.31 30.27 -18.98
N ASP A 258 2.44 30.18 -19.69
CA ASP A 258 3.45 29.13 -19.47
C ASP A 258 3.97 29.12 -18.03
N LYS A 259 3.79 30.19 -17.24
CA LYS A 259 4.20 30.21 -15.83
C LYS A 259 3.34 29.31 -14.95
N ASP A 260 2.05 29.22 -15.29
CA ASP A 260 1.01 28.64 -14.45
C ASP A 260 0.55 27.27 -14.98
N TRP A 261 0.78 27.00 -16.26
CA TRP A 261 0.30 25.80 -16.95
C TRP A 261 1.42 25.08 -17.71
N VAL A 262 1.25 23.77 -17.89
CA VAL A 262 2.11 22.92 -18.71
C VAL A 262 1.23 22.16 -19.70
N HIS A 263 1.54 22.23 -20.99
CA HIS A 263 0.80 21.50 -22.00
C HIS A 263 0.96 19.98 -21.82
N GLU A 264 -0.08 19.19 -22.09
CA GLU A 264 -0.13 17.75 -21.84
C GLU A 264 1.06 16.97 -22.42
N ASP A 265 1.47 17.28 -23.66
CA ASP A 265 2.60 16.62 -24.32
C ASP A 265 3.94 16.94 -23.64
N GLU A 266 4.14 18.19 -23.22
CA GLU A 266 5.36 18.61 -22.51
C GLU A 266 5.44 17.94 -21.13
N ALA A 267 4.31 17.90 -20.42
CA ALA A 267 4.19 17.21 -19.15
C ALA A 267 4.49 15.71 -19.30
N ALA A 268 3.85 15.04 -20.27
CA ALA A 268 4.02 13.62 -20.51
C ALA A 268 5.45 13.24 -20.92
N GLU A 269 6.09 14.06 -21.76
CA GLU A 269 7.50 13.86 -22.12
C GLU A 269 8.41 14.00 -20.89
N SER A 270 8.23 15.05 -20.10
CA SER A 270 9.02 15.32 -18.90
C SER A 270 8.89 14.18 -17.88
N PHE A 271 7.66 13.74 -17.61
CA PHE A 271 7.39 12.58 -16.76
C PHE A 271 8.08 11.33 -17.30
N ALA A 272 7.91 11.02 -18.59
CA ALA A 272 8.48 9.81 -19.18
C ALA A 272 10.01 9.79 -19.09
N ARG A 273 10.67 10.93 -19.33
CA ARG A 273 12.12 11.08 -19.18
C ARG A 273 12.58 10.82 -17.76
N ALA A 274 11.90 11.38 -16.76
CA ALA A 274 12.26 11.19 -15.36
C ALA A 274 11.93 9.77 -14.85
N MET A 275 10.91 9.10 -15.41
CA MET A 275 10.55 7.72 -15.06
C MET A 275 11.50 6.66 -15.63
N ALA A 276 12.20 6.95 -16.74
CA ALA A 276 13.03 5.99 -17.44
C ALA A 276 14.41 5.84 -16.80
N GLY A 277 14.71 4.64 -16.30
CA GLY A 277 16.02 4.24 -15.82
C GLY A 277 16.77 3.37 -16.83
N GLU A 278 17.76 2.62 -16.32
CA GLU A 278 18.58 1.74 -17.14
C GLU A 278 17.74 0.73 -17.93
N GLY A 279 18.02 0.58 -19.23
CA GLY A 279 17.37 -0.40 -20.09
C GLY A 279 15.97 -0.01 -20.55
N VAL A 280 15.52 1.22 -20.31
CA VAL A 280 14.22 1.75 -20.75
C VAL A 280 14.40 2.75 -21.90
N GLU A 281 13.56 2.63 -22.92
CA GLU A 281 13.48 3.53 -24.07
C GLU A 281 12.14 4.26 -24.09
N LEU A 282 12.12 5.49 -24.62
CA LEU A 282 10.92 6.32 -24.70
C LEU A 282 10.27 6.23 -26.08
N GLY A 283 8.96 6.03 -26.12
CA GLY A 283 8.15 6.12 -27.34
C GLY A 283 7.78 7.55 -27.68
N LEU A 284 8.77 8.37 -28.03
CA LEU A 284 8.60 9.77 -28.44
C LEU A 284 8.30 9.91 -29.96
N PRO A 285 7.72 11.04 -30.40
CA PRO A 285 7.16 12.13 -29.59
C PRO A 285 5.86 11.73 -28.84
N PRO A 286 5.43 12.48 -27.82
CA PRO A 286 4.13 12.29 -27.17
C PRO A 286 2.98 12.34 -28.19
N ARG A 287 1.87 11.66 -27.87
CA ARG A 287 0.64 11.70 -28.65
C ARG A 287 -0.56 11.76 -27.71
N GLU A 288 -1.39 12.78 -27.86
CA GLU A 288 -2.54 13.05 -26.97
C GLU A 288 -2.09 13.04 -25.48
N GLY A 289 -1.02 13.76 -25.14
CA GLY A 289 -0.53 13.84 -23.77
C GLY A 289 -0.03 12.51 -23.20
N ARG A 290 0.26 11.49 -24.03
CA ARG A 290 0.73 10.16 -23.58
C ARG A 290 2.08 9.81 -24.17
N VAL A 291 2.94 9.22 -23.34
CA VAL A 291 4.19 8.57 -23.74
C VAL A 291 4.21 7.12 -23.24
N ASN A 292 4.55 6.19 -24.12
CA ASN A 292 4.80 4.80 -23.74
C ASN A 292 6.29 4.61 -23.46
N LEU A 293 6.61 3.95 -22.36
CA LEU A 293 7.95 3.46 -22.06
C LEU A 293 8.09 2.02 -22.57
N LYS A 294 9.21 1.73 -23.22
CA LYS A 294 9.51 0.43 -23.83
C LYS A 294 10.77 -0.16 -23.24
N ALA A 295 10.87 -1.48 -23.27
CA ALA A 295 12.13 -2.16 -22.94
C ALA A 295 13.16 -1.91 -24.06
N GLY A 296 14.30 -1.31 -23.73
CA GLY A 296 15.42 -1.12 -24.67
C GLY A 296 16.29 -2.37 -24.85
N ARG A 297 16.12 -3.36 -23.99
CA ARG A 297 16.80 -4.67 -24.04
C ARG A 297 15.86 -5.78 -23.56
N ASP A 298 16.23 -7.02 -23.86
CA ASP A 298 15.64 -8.19 -23.21
C ASP A 298 16.07 -8.21 -21.73
N GLY A 299 15.17 -8.55 -20.82
CA GLY A 299 15.52 -8.57 -19.41
C GLY A 299 14.33 -8.65 -18.45
N LEU A 300 14.63 -8.36 -17.18
CA LEU A 300 13.67 -8.32 -16.08
C LEU A 300 13.23 -6.87 -15.83
N LEU A 301 11.92 -6.61 -15.93
CA LEU A 301 11.35 -5.32 -15.54
C LEU A 301 11.45 -5.15 -14.01
N VAL A 302 11.93 -4.00 -13.55
CA VAL A 302 11.91 -3.61 -12.14
C VAL A 302 11.22 -2.26 -12.02
N ALA A 303 10.15 -2.19 -11.24
CA ALA A 303 9.41 -0.97 -10.96
C ALA A 303 9.57 -0.54 -9.49
N GLN A 304 9.82 0.75 -9.25
CA GLN A 304 9.79 1.38 -7.93
C GLN A 304 8.33 1.61 -7.51
N LYS A 305 7.75 0.64 -6.81
CA LYS A 305 6.31 0.62 -6.48
C LYS A 305 5.89 1.83 -5.64
N ASP A 306 6.68 2.19 -4.64
CA ASP A 306 6.35 3.29 -3.72
C ASP A 306 6.34 4.65 -4.45
N ASN A 307 7.36 4.92 -5.27
CA ASN A 307 7.41 6.15 -6.07
C ASN A 307 6.34 6.17 -7.16
N LEU A 308 6.00 5.00 -7.73
CA LEU A 308 4.88 4.89 -8.68
C LEU A 308 3.53 5.19 -8.01
N LEU A 309 3.32 4.72 -6.78
CA LEU A 309 2.14 5.04 -5.98
C LEU A 309 2.09 6.55 -5.66
N ALA A 310 3.17 7.11 -5.12
CA ALA A 310 3.28 8.53 -4.81
C ALA A 310 3.06 9.42 -6.04
N PHE A 311 3.55 9.03 -7.21
CA PHE A 311 3.30 9.76 -8.45
C PHE A 311 1.80 9.78 -8.80
N ASN A 312 1.12 8.64 -8.68
CA ASN A 312 -0.32 8.53 -8.98
C ASN A 312 -1.22 9.14 -7.89
N LEU A 313 -0.67 9.51 -6.72
CA LEU A 313 -1.37 10.30 -5.72
C LEU A 313 -1.39 11.80 -6.03
N VAL A 314 -0.52 12.27 -6.94
CA VAL A 314 -0.58 13.65 -7.43
C VAL A 314 -1.80 13.80 -8.34
N PRO A 315 -2.65 14.84 -8.15
CA PRO A 315 -3.81 15.05 -9.00
C PRO A 315 -3.45 15.22 -10.48
N GLN A 316 -4.37 14.81 -11.36
CA GLN A 316 -4.32 15.06 -12.81
C GLN A 316 -3.13 14.44 -13.58
N VAL A 317 -2.30 13.62 -12.93
CA VAL A 317 -1.25 12.83 -13.59
C VAL A 317 -1.58 11.34 -13.51
N MET A 318 -1.04 10.54 -14.42
CA MET A 318 -1.17 9.08 -14.33
C MET A 318 0.04 8.35 -14.89
N CYS A 319 0.41 7.25 -14.24
CA CYS A 319 1.36 6.29 -14.78
C CYS A 319 0.91 4.87 -14.44
N ALA A 320 0.80 4.02 -15.46
CA ALA A 320 0.49 2.60 -15.29
C ALA A 320 1.60 1.75 -15.91
N SER A 321 1.91 0.61 -15.28
CA SER A 321 2.96 -0.29 -15.73
C SER A 321 2.52 -1.74 -15.74
N ARG A 322 3.29 -2.56 -16.48
CA ARG A 322 3.30 -4.01 -16.32
C ARG A 322 3.82 -4.36 -14.94
N GLN A 323 3.36 -5.49 -14.39
CA GLN A 323 3.85 -6.03 -13.13
C GLN A 323 5.39 -6.08 -13.08
N SER A 324 5.97 -5.56 -11.98
CA SER A 324 7.40 -5.66 -11.69
C SER A 324 7.84 -7.13 -11.65
N TYR A 325 9.11 -7.38 -11.96
CA TYR A 325 9.75 -8.69 -12.04
C TYR A 325 9.22 -9.62 -13.13
N MET A 326 8.52 -9.08 -14.14
CA MET A 326 8.22 -9.84 -15.36
C MET A 326 9.37 -9.76 -16.37
N LEU A 327 9.58 -10.86 -17.09
CA LEU A 327 10.45 -10.87 -18.26
C LEU A 327 9.82 -10.08 -19.41
N VAL A 328 10.64 -9.25 -20.05
CA VAL A 328 10.26 -8.38 -21.16
C VAL A 328 11.25 -8.54 -22.31
N LYS A 329 10.74 -8.41 -23.53
CA LYS A 329 11.55 -8.41 -24.75
C LYS A 329 11.77 -6.98 -25.22
N LYS A 330 12.92 -6.72 -25.85
CA LYS A 330 13.24 -5.43 -26.47
C LYS A 330 12.07 -4.98 -27.36
N GLY A 331 11.71 -3.70 -27.27
CA GLY A 331 10.60 -3.09 -27.98
C GLY A 331 9.22 -3.27 -27.34
N SER A 332 9.08 -4.16 -26.35
CA SER A 332 7.81 -4.35 -25.62
C SER A 332 7.46 -3.09 -24.83
N VAL A 333 6.20 -2.67 -24.86
CA VAL A 333 5.70 -1.63 -23.96
C VAL A 333 5.68 -2.16 -22.52
N ILE A 334 6.27 -1.41 -21.61
CA ILE A 334 6.38 -1.76 -20.17
C ILE A 334 5.56 -0.84 -19.28
N ALA A 335 5.38 0.42 -19.68
CA ALA A 335 4.59 1.39 -18.94
C ALA A 335 4.07 2.49 -19.88
N GLY A 336 3.11 3.27 -19.40
CA GLY A 336 2.63 4.48 -20.06
C GLY A 336 2.33 5.56 -19.03
N THR A 337 2.72 6.78 -19.35
CA THR A 337 2.43 7.99 -18.55
C THR A 337 1.64 8.99 -19.37
N ARG A 338 0.76 9.75 -18.72
CA ARG A 338 -0.05 10.80 -19.35
C ARG A 338 -0.38 11.93 -18.36
N ALA A 339 -0.45 13.16 -18.87
CA ALA A 339 -1.17 14.25 -18.21
C ALA A 339 -2.67 14.12 -18.55
N ILE A 340 -3.54 14.11 -17.54
CA ILE A 340 -4.98 13.88 -17.74
C ILE A 340 -5.66 15.05 -18.47
N PRO A 341 -5.49 16.32 -18.02
CA PRO A 341 -6.02 17.48 -18.73
C PRO A 341 -5.07 17.94 -19.84
N LEU A 342 -5.62 18.73 -20.78
CA LEU A 342 -4.85 19.35 -21.86
C LEU A 342 -3.75 20.29 -21.34
N TYR A 343 -4.04 20.99 -20.24
CA TYR A 343 -3.09 21.82 -19.52
C TYR A 343 -3.07 21.40 -18.06
N LEU A 344 -1.90 21.00 -17.57
CA LEU A 344 -1.67 20.62 -16.19
C LEU A 344 -1.24 21.86 -15.39
N PRO A 345 -1.83 22.14 -14.20
CA PRO A 345 -1.34 23.16 -13.30
C PRO A 345 0.14 22.96 -12.99
N ARG A 346 0.92 24.04 -13.03
CA ARG A 346 2.35 24.02 -12.72
C ARG A 346 2.63 23.46 -11.33
N SER A 347 1.75 23.71 -10.36
CA SER A 347 1.82 23.16 -9.01
C SER A 347 1.80 21.62 -9.02
N ASN A 348 0.85 21.01 -9.71
CA ASN A 348 0.75 19.55 -9.87
C ASN A 348 1.92 18.98 -10.67
N PHE A 349 2.34 19.65 -11.74
CA PHE A 349 3.54 19.26 -12.49
C PHE A 349 4.78 19.21 -11.59
N ASN A 350 5.01 20.26 -10.78
CA ASN A 350 6.15 20.34 -9.87
C ASN A 350 6.09 19.28 -8.78
N LYS A 351 4.92 19.05 -8.17
CA LYS A 351 4.71 17.94 -7.20
C LYS A 351 5.07 16.59 -7.83
N ALA A 352 4.58 16.33 -9.05
CA ALA A 352 4.86 15.10 -9.78
C ALA A 352 6.35 14.93 -10.09
N MET A 353 7.02 15.99 -10.56
CA MET A 353 8.47 15.98 -10.81
C MET A 353 9.29 15.81 -9.53
N GLN A 354 8.84 16.38 -8.40
CA GLN A 354 9.47 16.19 -7.10
C GLN A 354 9.44 14.72 -6.66
N VAL A 355 8.32 14.01 -6.86
CA VAL A 355 8.27 12.56 -6.63
C VAL A 355 9.31 11.84 -7.50
N LEU A 356 9.39 12.19 -8.79
CA LEU A 356 10.29 11.54 -9.75
C LEU A 356 11.78 11.87 -9.51
N ASN A 357 12.10 12.97 -8.84
CA ASN A 357 13.47 13.33 -8.48
C ASN A 357 14.12 12.37 -7.49
N GLN A 358 13.34 11.53 -6.80
CA GLN A 358 13.88 10.46 -5.95
C GLN A 358 14.57 9.34 -6.75
N GLY A 359 14.28 9.24 -8.06
CA GLY A 359 14.91 8.28 -8.95
C GLY A 359 13.94 7.72 -9.99
N PRO A 360 14.47 7.00 -11.00
CA PRO A 360 13.65 6.47 -12.08
C PRO A 360 12.68 5.40 -11.55
N LEU A 361 11.45 5.41 -12.09
CA LEU A 361 10.43 4.43 -11.73
C LEU A 361 10.69 3.06 -12.33
N PHE A 362 11.31 2.98 -13.51
CA PHE A 362 11.43 1.72 -14.25
C PHE A 362 12.86 1.44 -14.67
N LYS A 363 13.28 0.18 -14.52
CA LYS A 363 14.53 -0.36 -15.08
C LYS A 363 14.24 -1.68 -15.79
N VAL A 364 15.06 -2.03 -16.77
CA VAL A 364 15.09 -3.37 -17.37
C VAL A 364 16.48 -3.95 -17.19
N LEU A 365 16.61 -4.84 -16.21
CA LEU A 365 17.87 -5.46 -15.86
C LEU A 365 18.17 -6.62 -16.84
N PRO A 366 19.36 -6.70 -17.43
CA PRO A 366 19.73 -7.86 -18.25
C PRO A 366 19.83 -9.10 -17.36
N LEU A 367 19.62 -10.28 -17.95
CA LEU A 367 19.90 -11.55 -17.26
C LEU A 367 21.37 -11.91 -17.48
N MET A 368 22.09 -12.19 -16.40
CA MET A 368 23.43 -12.75 -16.46
C MET A 368 23.35 -14.20 -16.92
N GLN A 369 24.23 -14.58 -17.85
CA GLN A 369 24.44 -15.97 -18.20
C GLN A 369 25.29 -16.62 -17.11
N LYS A 370 24.79 -17.70 -16.51
CA LYS A 370 25.44 -18.40 -15.39
C LYS A 370 25.76 -19.84 -15.78
N LYS A 371 26.91 -20.31 -15.31
CA LYS A 371 27.23 -21.75 -15.29
C LYS A 371 26.58 -22.38 -14.06
N VAL A 372 25.53 -23.14 -14.29
CA VAL A 372 24.74 -23.77 -13.22
C VAL A 372 25.31 -25.14 -12.87
N GLY A 373 25.60 -25.35 -11.59
CA GLY A 373 25.80 -26.66 -11.00
C GLY A 373 24.46 -27.22 -10.54
N LEU A 374 24.08 -28.42 -10.98
CA LEU A 374 22.88 -29.10 -10.57
C LEU A 374 23.22 -30.22 -9.58
N LEU A 375 22.70 -30.13 -8.36
CA LEU A 375 22.78 -31.17 -7.35
C LEU A 375 21.41 -31.86 -7.24
N ILE A 376 21.36 -33.15 -7.52
CA ILE A 376 20.16 -33.96 -7.38
C ILE A 376 20.36 -34.83 -6.15
N THR A 377 19.58 -34.60 -5.09
CA THR A 377 19.60 -35.44 -3.90
C THR A 377 18.53 -36.52 -3.99
N GLY A 378 18.62 -37.55 -3.15
CA GLY A 378 17.74 -38.71 -3.18
C GLY A 378 18.53 -40.00 -3.31
N THR A 379 18.59 -40.77 -2.22
CA THR A 379 19.27 -42.07 -2.16
C THR A 379 18.71 -43.05 -3.21
N GLU A 380 17.40 -43.02 -3.42
CA GLU A 380 16.71 -43.83 -4.43
C GLU A 380 17.11 -43.50 -5.88
N VAL A 381 17.51 -42.25 -6.14
CA VAL A 381 18.01 -41.82 -7.45
C VAL A 381 19.47 -42.23 -7.61
N PHE A 382 20.26 -42.04 -6.55
CA PHE A 382 21.68 -42.40 -6.52
C PHE A 382 21.91 -43.91 -6.72
N GLU A 383 21.11 -44.75 -6.08
CA GLU A 383 21.16 -46.22 -6.24
C GLU A 383 20.53 -46.72 -7.55
N GLY A 384 19.91 -45.83 -8.33
CA GLY A 384 19.28 -46.18 -9.60
C GLY A 384 17.95 -46.92 -9.48
N ILE A 385 17.31 -46.88 -8.29
CA ILE A 385 15.96 -47.44 -8.07
C ILE A 385 14.94 -46.69 -8.92
N ILE A 386 15.09 -45.37 -9.02
CA ILE A 386 14.31 -44.51 -9.91
C ILE A 386 15.21 -43.66 -10.81
N GLN A 387 14.69 -43.25 -11.96
CA GLN A 387 15.37 -42.30 -12.85
C GLN A 387 15.10 -40.86 -12.41
N ASP A 388 16.13 -40.02 -12.50
CA ASP A 388 15.97 -38.58 -12.30
C ASP A 388 15.02 -37.97 -13.35
N ARG A 389 14.19 -37.04 -12.89
CA ARG A 389 13.29 -36.25 -13.73
C ARG A 389 13.48 -34.75 -13.54
N PHE A 390 14.33 -34.31 -12.61
CA PHE A 390 14.58 -32.89 -12.37
C PHE A 390 15.55 -32.30 -13.39
N GLU A 391 16.64 -32.98 -13.72
CA GLU A 391 17.66 -32.49 -14.66
C GLU A 391 17.07 -31.97 -15.96
N PRO A 392 16.23 -32.71 -16.71
CA PRO A 392 15.67 -32.21 -17.96
C PRO A 392 14.77 -30.96 -17.74
N ILE A 393 14.05 -30.89 -16.61
CA ILE A 393 13.18 -29.75 -16.28
C ILE A 393 14.02 -28.51 -15.94
N ILE A 394 15.01 -28.65 -15.07
CA ILE A 394 15.87 -27.54 -14.66
C ILE A 394 16.70 -27.06 -15.85
N LYS A 395 17.27 -27.97 -16.64
CA LYS A 395 18.06 -27.64 -17.83
C LYS A 395 17.26 -26.82 -18.84
N ASP A 396 16.02 -27.24 -19.16
CA ASP A 396 15.13 -26.49 -20.04
C ASP A 396 14.84 -25.06 -19.52
N LYS A 397 14.55 -24.93 -18.21
CA LYS A 397 14.25 -23.62 -17.59
C LYS A 397 15.46 -22.69 -17.58
N VAL A 398 16.64 -23.20 -17.22
CA VAL A 398 17.89 -22.44 -17.19
C VAL A 398 18.31 -21.99 -18.59
N GLN A 399 18.20 -22.88 -19.58
CA GLN A 399 18.52 -22.58 -20.99
C GLN A 399 17.60 -21.53 -21.59
N LYS A 400 16.29 -21.56 -21.28
CA LYS A 400 15.33 -20.53 -21.70
C LYS A 400 15.67 -19.12 -21.19
N LEU A 401 16.43 -19.03 -20.10
CA LEU A 401 16.92 -17.77 -19.54
C LEU A 401 18.36 -17.44 -19.96
N GLY A 402 18.93 -18.19 -20.91
CA GLY A 402 20.25 -17.94 -21.50
C GLY A 402 21.42 -18.46 -20.68
N SER A 403 21.17 -19.25 -19.64
CA SER A 403 22.20 -19.89 -18.81
C SER A 403 22.40 -21.36 -19.22
N GLU A 404 23.44 -22.02 -18.72
CA GLU A 404 23.72 -23.42 -19.02
C GLU A 404 23.91 -24.25 -17.75
N VAL A 405 23.48 -25.53 -17.78
CA VAL A 405 23.86 -26.49 -16.74
C VAL A 405 25.22 -27.06 -17.12
N ASN A 406 26.27 -26.61 -16.43
CA ASN A 406 27.66 -26.98 -16.69
C ASN A 406 27.98 -28.38 -16.13
N ARG A 407 27.43 -28.71 -14.96
CA ARG A 407 27.67 -29.99 -14.29
C ARG A 407 26.45 -30.42 -13.49
N SER A 408 26.11 -31.70 -13.59
CA SER A 408 25.09 -32.36 -12.78
C SER A 408 25.74 -33.43 -11.91
N ILE A 409 25.35 -33.52 -10.64
CA ILE A 409 25.81 -34.55 -9.70
C ILE A 409 24.59 -35.11 -8.98
N ILE A 410 24.44 -36.44 -9.00
CA ILE A 410 23.47 -37.16 -8.17
C ILE A 410 24.17 -37.58 -6.88
N CYS A 411 23.52 -37.34 -5.74
CA CYS A 411 24.08 -37.52 -4.40
C CYS A 411 23.07 -38.27 -3.51
N PRO A 412 23.49 -39.23 -2.67
CA PRO A 412 22.62 -39.81 -1.67
C PRO A 412 22.24 -38.78 -0.59
N ASP A 413 21.24 -39.09 0.23
CA ASP A 413 20.83 -38.26 1.38
C ASP A 413 21.79 -38.44 2.57
N ASP A 414 23.07 -38.21 2.31
CA ASP A 414 24.13 -38.17 3.31
C ASP A 414 24.74 -36.77 3.40
N LYS A 415 24.95 -36.31 4.63
CA LYS A 415 25.35 -34.93 4.89
C LYS A 415 26.76 -34.63 4.37
N GLU A 416 27.71 -35.54 4.54
CA GLU A 416 29.09 -35.32 4.12
C GLU A 416 29.25 -35.49 2.60
N GLU A 417 28.50 -36.42 2.00
CA GLU A 417 28.45 -36.54 0.54
C GLU A 417 27.84 -35.30 -0.12
N ILE A 418 26.75 -34.73 0.43
CA ILE A 418 26.16 -33.50 -0.10
C ILE A 418 27.16 -32.34 -0.02
N LYS A 419 27.87 -32.18 1.10
CA LYS A 419 28.93 -31.16 1.25
C LYS A 419 30.03 -31.35 0.21
N SER A 420 30.53 -32.57 0.05
CA SER A 420 31.54 -32.91 -0.95
C SER A 420 31.07 -32.61 -2.38
N CYS A 421 29.81 -32.92 -2.70
CA CYS A 421 29.21 -32.60 -4.00
C CYS A 421 29.12 -31.09 -4.23
N LEU A 422 28.69 -30.31 -3.23
CA LEU A 422 28.63 -28.85 -3.32
C LEU A 422 30.01 -28.26 -3.58
N THR A 423 31.04 -28.69 -2.84
CA THR A 423 32.43 -28.26 -3.07
C THR A 423 32.89 -28.60 -4.49
N ARG A 424 32.62 -29.82 -4.99
CA ARG A 424 32.97 -30.21 -6.37
C ARG A 424 32.26 -29.37 -7.44
N LEU A 425 31.03 -28.90 -7.19
CA LEU A 425 30.32 -28.00 -8.09
C LEU A 425 30.96 -26.60 -8.07
N LEU A 426 31.27 -26.07 -6.89
CA LEU A 426 31.96 -24.79 -6.72
C LEU A 426 33.33 -24.80 -7.39
N ASP A 427 34.15 -25.82 -7.13
CA ASP A 427 35.49 -25.99 -7.70
C ASP A 427 35.47 -26.15 -9.23
N SER A 428 34.35 -26.59 -9.80
CA SER A 428 34.16 -26.67 -11.26
C SER A 428 33.84 -25.33 -11.93
N GLY A 429 33.82 -24.24 -11.15
CA GLY A 429 33.57 -22.89 -11.65
C GLY A 429 32.09 -22.61 -11.92
N CYS A 430 31.18 -23.25 -11.18
CA CYS A 430 29.75 -22.94 -11.26
C CYS A 430 29.44 -21.61 -10.55
N ASP A 431 28.76 -20.71 -11.25
CA ASP A 431 28.38 -19.37 -10.77
C ASP A 431 27.03 -19.36 -10.03
N MET A 432 26.34 -20.51 -10.00
CA MET A 432 25.08 -20.74 -9.31
C MET A 432 24.91 -22.24 -9.08
N ILE A 433 24.34 -22.62 -7.96
CA ILE A 433 23.96 -24.01 -7.68
C ILE A 433 22.45 -24.12 -7.56
N ILE A 434 21.89 -25.14 -8.19
CA ILE A 434 20.50 -25.54 -8.03
C ILE A 434 20.50 -26.91 -7.38
N THR A 435 19.82 -27.05 -6.24
CA THR A 435 19.59 -28.36 -5.62
C THR A 435 18.14 -28.77 -5.79
N THR A 436 17.90 -30.04 -6.10
CA THR A 436 16.57 -30.61 -6.33
C THR A 436 16.37 -31.85 -5.47
N ALA A 437 15.13 -32.09 -5.05
CA ALA A 437 14.80 -33.01 -3.96
C ALA A 437 15.48 -32.59 -2.64
N GLY A 438 15.21 -33.28 -1.53
CA GLY A 438 15.86 -32.95 -0.26
C GLY A 438 15.52 -31.56 0.30
N LEU A 439 14.26 -31.14 0.22
CA LEU A 439 13.81 -29.87 0.83
C LEU A 439 12.50 -30.04 1.61
N SER A 440 12.23 -31.26 2.05
CA SER A 440 11.05 -31.60 2.85
C SER A 440 11.24 -31.19 4.32
N VAL A 441 10.18 -31.35 5.09
CA VAL A 441 10.23 -31.30 6.56
C VAL A 441 10.60 -32.66 7.17
N ASP A 442 10.86 -33.65 6.34
CA ASP A 442 11.23 -35.00 6.75
C ASP A 442 12.52 -34.96 7.59
N PRO A 443 12.56 -35.58 8.79
CA PRO A 443 13.77 -35.67 9.59
C PRO A 443 14.98 -36.27 8.86
N ASP A 444 14.73 -37.17 7.92
CA ASP A 444 15.75 -37.86 7.12
C ASP A 444 16.32 -36.96 6.01
N ASP A 445 15.70 -35.80 5.77
CA ASP A 445 16.18 -34.81 4.82
C ASP A 445 17.32 -33.97 5.42
N VAL A 446 18.55 -34.40 5.10
CA VAL A 446 19.78 -33.77 5.59
C VAL A 446 20.30 -32.65 4.70
N THR A 447 19.69 -32.40 3.53
CA THR A 447 20.21 -31.48 2.50
C THR A 447 20.37 -30.05 3.00
N ARG A 448 19.34 -29.51 3.67
CA ARG A 448 19.41 -28.14 4.23
C ARG A 448 20.52 -28.03 5.27
N LYS A 449 20.66 -29.04 6.15
CA LYS A 449 21.70 -29.08 7.18
C LYS A 449 23.09 -29.17 6.54
N ALA A 450 23.24 -30.01 5.51
CA ALA A 450 24.48 -30.17 4.76
C ALA A 450 24.89 -28.86 4.07
N ILE A 451 23.95 -28.14 3.44
CA ILE A 451 24.22 -26.83 2.81
C ILE A 451 24.62 -25.79 3.86
N GLN A 452 23.95 -25.79 5.02
CA GLN A 452 24.32 -24.90 6.12
C GLN A 452 25.74 -25.19 6.63
N GLU A 453 26.09 -26.46 6.82
CA GLU A 453 27.44 -26.87 7.23
C GLU A 453 28.50 -26.72 6.13
N ALA A 454 28.10 -26.62 4.86
CA ALA A 454 28.97 -26.27 3.73
C ALA A 454 29.35 -24.77 3.72
N GLY A 455 28.92 -23.98 4.71
CA GLY A 455 29.25 -22.57 4.84
C GLY A 455 28.20 -21.63 4.23
N ALA A 456 26.97 -22.11 4.02
CA ALA A 456 25.91 -21.24 3.49
C ALA A 456 25.57 -20.10 4.45
N SER A 457 25.46 -18.91 3.89
CA SER A 457 25.05 -17.67 4.54
C SER A 457 23.68 -17.21 4.03
N GLU A 458 23.03 -16.35 4.82
CA GLU A 458 21.77 -15.69 4.45
C GLU A 458 20.66 -16.67 4.01
N MET A 459 20.58 -17.80 4.71
CA MET A 459 19.64 -18.86 4.36
C MET A 459 18.18 -18.44 4.61
N LEU A 460 17.43 -18.33 3.52
CA LEU A 460 15.98 -18.17 3.50
C LEU A 460 15.35 -19.52 3.18
N TYR A 461 14.65 -20.08 4.15
CA TYR A 461 13.87 -21.30 3.96
C TYR A 461 12.38 -21.00 4.03
N GLY A 462 11.68 -21.43 2.99
CA GLY A 462 10.25 -21.25 2.82
C GLY A 462 9.88 -19.92 2.16
N ALA A 463 8.94 -20.00 1.22
CA ALA A 463 8.37 -18.85 0.52
C ALA A 463 6.83 -18.96 0.52
N PRO A 464 6.09 -17.85 0.68
CA PRO A 464 4.63 -17.85 0.59
C PRO A 464 4.17 -17.95 -0.88
N ILE A 465 4.59 -19.02 -1.57
CA ILE A 465 4.35 -19.28 -2.98
C ILE A 465 3.88 -20.73 -3.13
N LEU A 466 2.76 -20.94 -3.79
CA LEU A 466 2.17 -22.26 -3.99
C LEU A 466 1.93 -22.49 -5.49
N PRO A 467 2.64 -23.43 -6.15
CA PRO A 467 3.55 -24.45 -5.61
C PRO A 467 4.99 -23.93 -5.40
N GLY A 468 5.69 -24.54 -4.43
CA GLY A 468 7.09 -24.23 -4.13
C GLY A 468 7.33 -23.63 -2.75
N ALA A 469 6.42 -23.86 -1.80
CA ALA A 469 6.49 -23.25 -0.47
C ALA A 469 7.75 -23.60 0.31
N MET A 470 8.41 -24.73 0.02
CA MET A 470 9.65 -25.18 0.67
C MET A 470 10.93 -24.77 -0.09
N THR A 471 10.85 -23.81 -1.02
CA THR A 471 12.05 -23.30 -1.68
C THR A 471 13.02 -22.73 -0.65
N MET A 472 14.30 -22.99 -0.91
CA MET A 472 15.41 -22.47 -0.14
C MET A 472 16.25 -21.54 -1.02
N LEU A 473 16.74 -20.45 -0.45
CA LEU A 473 17.73 -19.56 -1.06
C LEU A 473 18.84 -19.35 -0.04
N CYS A 474 20.09 -19.43 -0.47
CA CYS A 474 21.25 -19.08 0.36
C CYS A 474 22.45 -18.78 -0.54
N TRP A 475 23.59 -18.44 0.06
CA TRP A 475 24.83 -18.18 -0.65
C TRP A 475 25.97 -18.93 0.00
N ILE A 476 26.75 -19.67 -0.78
CA ILE A 476 28.06 -20.19 -0.35
C ILE A 476 29.09 -19.26 -1.00
N ASP A 477 29.84 -18.54 -0.18
CA ASP A 477 30.62 -17.38 -0.59
C ASP A 477 29.76 -16.38 -1.38
N SER A 478 30.08 -16.12 -2.64
CA SER A 478 29.29 -15.27 -3.54
C SER A 478 28.33 -16.06 -4.46
N VAL A 479 28.32 -17.39 -4.38
CA VAL A 479 27.56 -18.26 -5.29
C VAL A 479 26.15 -18.50 -4.73
N PRO A 480 25.08 -18.06 -5.43
CA PRO A 480 23.71 -18.33 -5.00
C PRO A 480 23.39 -19.81 -5.14
N VAL A 481 22.73 -20.35 -4.11
CA VAL A 481 22.20 -21.71 -4.06
C VAL A 481 20.68 -21.63 -3.94
N ILE A 482 19.96 -22.22 -4.90
CA ILE A 482 18.50 -22.31 -4.88
C ILE A 482 18.04 -23.76 -4.75
N GLY A 483 17.22 -24.01 -3.74
CA GLY A 483 16.54 -25.28 -3.53
C GLY A 483 15.18 -25.32 -4.22
N VAL A 484 15.00 -26.31 -5.11
CA VAL A 484 13.77 -26.53 -5.87
C VAL A 484 12.97 -27.69 -5.28
N PRO A 485 11.78 -27.45 -4.69
CA PRO A 485 10.97 -28.51 -4.11
C PRO A 485 10.42 -29.47 -5.18
N ALA A 486 10.09 -30.69 -4.74
CA ALA A 486 9.60 -31.76 -5.63
C ALA A 486 8.32 -31.43 -6.41
N CYS A 487 7.57 -30.40 -5.98
CA CYS A 487 6.44 -29.87 -6.74
C CYS A 487 6.78 -29.50 -8.20
N ALA A 488 8.05 -29.19 -8.52
CA ALA A 488 8.51 -28.91 -9.87
C ALA A 488 8.35 -30.09 -10.84
N LEU A 489 8.23 -31.33 -10.35
CA LEU A 489 7.92 -32.51 -11.17
C LEU A 489 6.46 -32.55 -11.63
N TYR A 490 5.57 -31.87 -10.91
CA TYR A 490 4.12 -31.94 -11.13
C TYR A 490 3.55 -30.64 -11.70
N PHE A 491 4.18 -29.50 -11.39
CA PHE A 491 3.73 -28.18 -11.81
C PHE A 491 4.71 -27.55 -12.79
N LYS A 492 4.18 -27.10 -13.95
CA LYS A 492 4.97 -26.41 -14.97
C LYS A 492 5.62 -25.12 -14.46
N THR A 493 4.92 -24.39 -13.60
CA THR A 493 5.37 -23.12 -13.02
C THR A 493 5.27 -23.19 -11.50
N THR A 494 6.32 -22.74 -10.82
CA THR A 494 6.55 -22.83 -9.37
C THR A 494 7.25 -21.57 -8.86
N SER A 495 7.54 -21.51 -7.56
CA SER A 495 8.45 -20.50 -6.97
C SER A 495 9.77 -20.34 -7.75
N PHE A 496 10.32 -21.42 -8.29
CA PHE A 496 11.56 -21.39 -9.07
C PHE A 496 11.46 -20.46 -10.28
N ASP A 497 10.31 -20.45 -10.97
CA ASP A 497 10.07 -19.61 -12.15
C ASP A 497 9.89 -18.13 -11.81
N LEU A 498 9.56 -17.81 -10.56
CA LEU A 498 9.45 -16.44 -10.05
C LEU A 498 10.79 -15.92 -9.52
N LEU A 499 11.60 -16.80 -8.92
CA LEU A 499 12.83 -16.44 -8.20
C LEU A 499 14.08 -16.50 -9.10
N LEU A 500 14.21 -17.51 -9.96
CA LEU A 500 15.39 -17.67 -10.82
C LEU A 500 15.65 -16.42 -11.70
N PRO A 501 14.66 -15.84 -12.41
CA PRO A 501 14.91 -14.63 -13.20
C PRO A 501 15.43 -13.45 -12.38
N ARG A 502 15.02 -13.32 -11.10
CA ARG A 502 15.48 -12.27 -10.19
C ARG A 502 16.94 -12.48 -9.81
N LEU A 503 17.32 -13.71 -9.47
CA LEU A 503 18.71 -14.06 -9.16
C LEU A 503 19.62 -13.86 -10.37
N LEU A 504 19.19 -14.26 -11.58
CA LEU A 504 19.94 -14.05 -12.81
C LEU A 504 20.05 -12.57 -13.19
N ALA A 505 19.07 -11.74 -12.81
CA ALA A 505 19.16 -10.28 -12.93
C ALA A 505 20.06 -9.62 -11.86
N GLY A 506 20.65 -10.40 -10.96
CA GLY A 506 21.54 -9.91 -9.90
C GLY A 506 20.81 -9.33 -8.70
N LEU A 507 19.51 -9.57 -8.56
CA LEU A 507 18.75 -9.13 -7.40
C LEU A 507 19.03 -10.03 -6.21
N LYS A 508 19.37 -9.41 -5.09
CA LYS A 508 19.40 -10.07 -3.78
C LYS A 508 17.97 -10.17 -3.25
N ILE A 509 17.59 -11.35 -2.80
CA ILE A 509 16.24 -11.63 -2.28
C ILE A 509 16.32 -11.73 -0.76
N THR A 510 15.53 -10.94 -0.06
CA THR A 510 15.44 -10.91 1.40
C THR A 510 14.19 -11.63 1.90
N ARG A 511 14.07 -11.80 3.23
CA ARG A 511 12.85 -12.33 3.85
C ARG A 511 11.63 -11.42 3.59
N LEU A 512 11.83 -10.10 3.52
CA LEU A 512 10.77 -9.14 3.21
C LEU A 512 10.29 -9.32 1.77
N ASP A 513 11.21 -9.48 0.82
CA ASP A 513 10.86 -9.70 -0.60
C ASP A 513 10.02 -10.96 -0.79
N LEU A 514 10.36 -12.05 -0.08
CA LEU A 514 9.56 -13.27 -0.11
C LEU A 514 8.17 -13.05 0.52
N ALA A 515 8.10 -12.35 1.66
CA ALA A 515 6.82 -12.07 2.32
C ALA A 515 5.88 -11.24 1.43
N GLN A 516 6.40 -10.26 0.69
CA GLN A 516 5.63 -9.44 -0.24
C GLN A 516 5.05 -10.23 -1.42
N MET A 517 5.55 -11.45 -1.69
CA MET A 517 4.98 -12.32 -2.73
C MET A 517 3.73 -13.07 -2.27
N ALA A 518 3.35 -13.01 -0.99
CA ALA A 518 2.21 -13.77 -0.46
C ALA A 518 0.90 -13.46 -1.20
N ASP A 519 0.71 -12.19 -1.57
CA ASP A 519 -0.42 -11.78 -2.41
C ASP A 519 -0.14 -12.15 -3.88
N GLY A 520 -1.09 -12.86 -4.51
CA GLY A 520 -1.00 -13.27 -5.91
C GLY A 520 -0.17 -14.52 -6.23
N SER A 521 0.52 -15.13 -5.27
CA SER A 521 1.39 -16.32 -5.50
C SER A 521 0.71 -17.67 -5.26
N LEU A 522 -0.61 -17.76 -5.42
CA LEU A 522 -1.35 -19.03 -5.45
C LEU A 522 -1.65 -19.46 -6.89
N CYS A 523 -1.06 -20.57 -7.32
CA CYS A 523 -1.27 -21.12 -8.66
C CYS A 523 -2.67 -21.71 -8.78
N LEU A 524 -3.36 -21.35 -9.86
CA LEU A 524 -4.73 -21.81 -10.14
C LEU A 524 -4.79 -23.25 -10.72
N ALA A 525 -3.65 -23.92 -10.89
CA ALA A 525 -3.56 -25.27 -11.47
C ALA A 525 -4.35 -25.42 -12.79
N CYS A 526 -4.24 -24.45 -13.69
CA CYS A 526 -4.97 -24.43 -14.96
C CYS A 526 -4.68 -25.67 -15.81
N LYS A 527 -5.69 -26.20 -16.52
CA LYS A 527 -5.55 -27.34 -17.45
C LYS A 527 -4.41 -27.16 -18.46
N SER A 528 -4.30 -25.95 -19.02
CA SER A 528 -3.14 -25.52 -19.80
C SER A 528 -2.50 -24.34 -19.09
N CYS A 529 -1.19 -24.41 -18.85
CA CYS A 529 -0.46 -23.33 -18.19
C CYS A 529 -0.37 -22.12 -19.13
N THR A 530 -0.92 -20.98 -18.69
CA THR A 530 -0.90 -19.70 -19.43
C THR A 530 0.04 -18.68 -18.80
N TYR A 531 0.86 -19.07 -17.82
CA TYR A 531 1.89 -18.20 -17.24
C TYR A 531 2.82 -17.65 -18.35
N PRO A 532 3.18 -16.36 -18.34
CA PRO A 532 2.92 -15.34 -17.31
C PRO A 532 1.64 -14.50 -17.51
N LYS A 533 0.71 -14.94 -18.36
CA LYS A 533 -0.56 -14.21 -18.57
C LYS A 533 -1.52 -14.35 -17.40
N CYS A 534 -1.52 -15.49 -16.71
CA CYS A 534 -2.32 -15.74 -15.51
C CYS A 534 -1.90 -14.83 -14.32
N PRO A 535 -2.66 -14.78 -13.22
CA PRO A 535 -2.35 -13.90 -12.07
C PRO A 535 -1.22 -14.42 -11.17
N PHE A 536 -0.72 -15.65 -11.38
CA PHE A 536 0.30 -16.23 -10.51
C PHE A 536 1.58 -15.39 -10.44
N GLY A 537 1.95 -14.98 -9.23
CA GLY A 537 3.12 -14.15 -8.94
C GLY A 537 2.93 -12.65 -9.25
N LYS A 538 1.69 -12.16 -9.37
CA LYS A 538 1.35 -10.76 -9.65
C LYS A 538 0.69 -10.06 -8.47
#